data_AF-A0A0C4Y049-F1
#
_entry.id   AF-A0A0C4Y049-F1
#
_cell.length_a   1.000
_cell.length_b   1.000
_cell.length_c   1.000
_cell.angle_alpha   90.00
_cell.angle_beta   90.00
_cell.angle_gamma   90.00
#
_symmetry.space_group_name_H-M   'P 1'
#
loop_
_entity.id
_entity.type
_entity.pdbx_description
1 polymer ?
#
loop_
_entity_poly.entity_id
_entity_poly.type
_entity_poly.pdbx_seq_one_letter_code
_entity_poly.pdbx_strand_id
1 'polypeptide(L)' 'LAEYGSIIFMSYLVTILFMGGALNVFLLNLLGCFFCYWFIWVRGTLPRFRYDKLMYLAWKSFLPVSLNLIVFYLLIKLF' A
#
# COMPACT_ATOMS: atom_id res chain seq x y z
N LEU A 1 4.47 4.89 -20.77
CA LEU A 1 4.96 3.55 -20.32
C LEU A 1 5.39 3.56 -18.85
N ALA A 2 6.17 4.57 -18.41
CA ALA A 2 6.69 4.66 -17.04
C ALA A 2 5.62 4.61 -15.94
N GLU A 3 4.43 5.20 -16.15
CA GLU A 3 3.32 5.16 -15.17
C GLU A 3 2.80 3.74 -14.91
N TYR A 4 2.74 2.89 -15.93
CA TYR A 4 2.33 1.49 -15.74
C TYR A 4 3.45 0.67 -15.08
N GLY A 5 4.70 0.98 -15.41
CA GLY A 5 5.86 0.40 -14.75
C GLY A 5 5.90 0.70 -13.25
N SER A 6 5.56 1.93 -12.84
CA SER A 6 5.52 2.29 -11.42
C SER A 6 4.37 1.62 -10.67
N ILE A 7 3.21 1.40 -11.30
CA ILE A 7 2.10 0.65 -10.68
C ILE A 7 2.51 -0.80 -10.40
N ILE A 8 3.10 -1.46 -11.39
CA ILE A 8 3.56 -2.85 -11.26
C ILE A 8 4.64 -2.92 -10.17
N PHE A 9 5.63 -2.04 -10.21
CA PHE A 9 6.70 -1.99 -9.21
C PHE A 9 6.16 -1.82 -7.78
N MET A 10 5.25 -0.87 -7.57
CA MET A 10 4.64 -0.64 -6.25
C MET A 10 3.82 -1.83 -5.77
N SER A 11 3.11 -2.51 -6.66
CA SER A 11 2.34 -3.72 -6.29
C SER A 11 3.23 -4.85 -5.79
N TYR A 12 4.38 -5.09 -6.44
CA TYR A 12 5.35 -6.09 -5.98
C TYR A 12 6.03 -5.67 -4.67
N LEU A 13 6.36 -4.39 -4.49
CA LEU A 13 6.88 -3.88 -3.21
C LEU A 13 5.92 -4.15 -2.04
N VAL A 14 4.62 -3.92 -2.23
CA VAL A 14 3.61 -4.21 -1.19
C VAL A 14 3.59 -5.70 -0.83
N THR A 15 3.66 -6.58 -1.82
CA THR A 15 3.66 -8.04 -1.56
C THR A 15 4.88 -8.50 -0.76
N ILE A 16 6.05 -7.91 -1.02
CA ILE A 16 7.29 -8.24 -0.34
C ILE A 16 7.26 -7.73 1.11
N LEU A 17 6.85 -6.47 1.31
CA LEU A 17 6.88 -5.82 2.63
C LEU A 17 5.82 -6.37 3.60
N PHE A 18 4.60 -6.65 3.13
CA PHE A 18 3.49 -7.03 4.02
C PHE A 18 3.19 -8.53 4.04
N MET A 19 3.31 -9.22 2.92
CA MET A 19 2.91 -10.63 2.79
C MET A 19 4.07 -11.63 2.93
N GLY A 20 5.30 -11.14 3.18
CA GLY A 20 6.46 -12.01 3.40
C GLY A 20 6.85 -12.83 2.18
N GLY A 21 6.74 -12.27 0.97
CA GLY A 21 6.88 -12.94 -0.32
C GLY A 21 8.20 -13.70 -0.61
N ALA A 22 9.14 -13.74 0.33
CA ALA A 22 10.44 -14.40 0.16
C ALA A 22 10.38 -15.94 0.20
N LEU A 23 9.30 -16.56 0.71
CA LEU A 23 9.27 -18.01 0.95
C LEU A 23 9.07 -18.84 -0.33
N ASN A 24 8.39 -18.32 -1.35
CA ASN A 24 8.10 -19.05 -2.59
C ASN A 24 7.86 -18.07 -3.76
N VAL A 25 8.67 -18.21 -4.83
CA VAL A 25 8.56 -17.37 -6.05
C VAL A 25 7.19 -17.51 -6.73
N PHE A 26 6.58 -18.69 -6.69
CA PHE A 26 5.24 -18.93 -7.24
C PHE A 26 4.16 -18.14 -6.48
N LEU A 27 4.21 -18.13 -5.15
CA LEU A 27 3.28 -17.37 -4.31
C LEU A 27 3.46 -15.85 -4.50
N LEU A 28 4.69 -15.38 -4.64
CA LEU A 28 4.98 -13.97 -4.91
C LEU A 28 4.34 -13.52 -6.23
N ASN A 29 4.48 -14.31 -7.29
CA ASN A 29 3.88 -13.98 -8.59
C ASN A 29 2.35 -13.98 -8.55
N LEU A 30 1.72 -14.96 -7.89
CA LEU A 30 0.26 -15.01 -7.75
C LEU A 30 -0.28 -13.80 -6.97
N LEU A 31 0.33 -13.48 -5.82
CA LEU A 31 -0.07 -12.34 -5.00
C LEU A 31 0.20 -11.03 -5.73
N GLY A 32 1.34 -10.89 -6.41
CA GLY A 32 1.65 -9.70 -7.23
C GLY A 32 0.61 -9.45 -8.32
N CYS A 33 0.20 -10.49 -9.04
CA CYS A 33 -0.89 -10.41 -10.02
C CYS A 33 -2.22 -10.02 -9.39
N PHE A 34 -2.54 -10.56 -8.21
CA PHE A 34 -3.75 -10.21 -7.47
C PHE A 34 -3.77 -8.72 -7.07
N PHE A 35 -2.66 -8.19 -6.54
CA PHE A 35 -2.56 -6.77 -6.21
C PHE A 35 -2.61 -5.89 -7.45
N CYS A 36 -1.95 -6.28 -8.55
CA CYS A 36 -2.07 -5.57 -9.84
C CYS A 36 -3.55 -5.47 -10.28
N TYR A 37 -4.28 -6.59 -10.24
CA TYR A 37 -5.70 -6.63 -10.57
C TYR A 37 -6.51 -5.70 -9.65
N TRP A 38 -6.24 -5.73 -8.34
CA TRP A 38 -6.90 -4.86 -7.38
C TRP A 38 -6.67 -3.38 -7.70
N PHE A 39 -5.44 -2.96 -7.99
CA PHE A 39 -5.13 -1.57 -8.33
C PHE A 39 -5.89 -1.10 -9.58
N ILE A 40 -6.01 -1.95 -10.59
CA ILE A 40 -6.77 -1.65 -11.81
C ILE A 40 -8.27 -1.55 -11.48
N TRP A 41 -8.78 -2.47 -10.65
CA TRP A 41 -10.19 -2.49 -10.24
C TRP A 41 -10.59 -1.24 -9.43
N VAL A 42 -9.76 -0.80 -8.50
CA VAL A 42 -9.95 0.44 -7.72
C VAL A 42 -10.00 1.67 -8.63
N ARG A 43 -9.14 1.72 -9.66
CA ARG A 43 -9.19 2.82 -10.65
C ARG A 43 -10.48 2.84 -11.46
N GLY A 44 -11.12 1.70 -11.69
CA GLY A 44 -12.37 1.60 -12.43
C GLY A 44 -13.64 1.90 -11.60
N THR A 45 -13.58 1.74 -10.28
CA THR A 45 -14.77 1.83 -9.40
C THR A 45 -14.95 3.18 -8.71
N LEU A 46 -13.86 3.92 -8.47
CA LEU A 46 -13.91 5.14 -7.68
C LEU A 46 -13.94 6.40 -8.55
N PRO A 47 -14.87 7.34 -8.29
CA PRO A 47 -14.85 8.65 -8.94
C PRO A 47 -13.62 9.45 -8.48
N ARG A 48 -13.08 10.30 -9.37
CA ARG A 48 -11.88 11.09 -9.08
C ARG A 48 -12.11 12.02 -7.89
N PHE A 49 -11.34 11.84 -6.82
CA PHE A 49 -11.33 12.76 -5.68
C PHE A 49 -10.55 14.04 -6.01
N ARG A 50 -11.06 15.18 -5.57
CA ARG A 50 -10.37 16.47 -5.67
C ARG A 50 -9.17 16.51 -4.72
N TYR A 51 -8.10 17.19 -5.15
CA TYR A 51 -6.83 17.30 -4.40
C TYR A 51 -7.00 17.73 -2.93
N ASP A 52 -7.93 18.66 -2.65
CA ASP A 52 -8.17 19.14 -1.27
C ASP A 52 -8.62 18.01 -0.33
N LYS A 53 -9.50 17.13 -0.82
CA LYS A 53 -10.04 16.03 -0.02
C LYS A 53 -8.99 14.95 0.21
N LEU A 54 -8.11 14.71 -0.78
CA LEU A 54 -7.00 13.78 -0.66
C LEU A 54 -5.93 14.30 0.32
N MET A 55 -5.61 15.59 0.24
CA MET A 55 -4.68 16.23 1.17
C MET A 55 -5.24 16.22 2.60
N TYR A 56 -6.52 16.53 2.78
CA TYR A 56 -7.16 16.45 4.09
C TYR A 56 -7.06 15.04 4.68
N LEU A 57 -7.34 14.00 3.89
CA LEU A 57 -7.24 12.60 4.32
C LEU A 57 -5.78 12.22 4.71
N ALA A 58 -4.79 12.62 3.91
CA ALA A 58 -3.39 12.36 4.23
C ALA A 58 -2.95 13.02 5.55
N TRP A 59 -3.26 14.31 5.71
CA TRP A 59 -2.75 15.13 6.80
C TRP A 59 -3.53 14.99 8.09
N LYS A 60 -4.87 14.85 8.03
CA LYS A 60 -5.71 14.82 9.23
C LYS A 60 -5.98 13.42 9.75
N SER A 61 -6.00 12.39 8.89
CA SER A 61 -6.25 11.02 9.36
C SER A 61 -5.02 10.12 9.27
N PHE A 62 -4.34 10.03 8.12
CA PHE A 62 -3.25 9.05 7.99
C PHE A 62 -2.00 9.41 8.81
N LEU A 63 -1.62 10.68 8.83
CA LEU A 63 -0.43 11.15 9.56
C LEU A 63 -0.52 10.95 11.09
N PRO A 64 -1.59 11.36 11.79
CA PRO A 64 -1.66 11.09 13.24
C PRO A 64 -1.79 9.60 13.56
N VAL A 65 -2.46 8.81 12.70
CA VAL A 65 -2.59 7.36 12.91
C VAL A 65 -1.24 6.65 12.76
N SER A 66 -0.45 6.98 11.73
CA SER A 66 0.86 6.37 11.52
C SER A 66 1.83 6.71 12.66
N LEU A 67 1.82 7.96 13.15
CA LEU A 67 2.62 8.38 14.30
C LEU A 67 2.24 7.61 15.58
N ASN A 68 0.93 7.47 15.86
CA ASN A 68 0.47 6.70 17.01
C ASN A 68 0.89 5.22 16.93
N LEU A 69 0.83 4.60 15.74
CA LEU A 69 1.28 3.23 15.56
C LEU A 69 2.78 3.09 15.82
N ILE A 70 3.61 4.03 15.35
CA ILE A 70 5.06 4.00 15.58
C ILE A 70 5.37 4.07 17.09
N VAL A 71 4.73 5.00 17.82
CA VAL A 71 4.92 5.11 19.28
C VAL A 71 4.47 3.82 19.98
N PHE A 72 3.34 3.25 19.58
CA PHE A 72 2.82 2.01 20.16
C PHE A 72 3.77 0.82 19.95
N TYR A 73 4.28 0.61 18.74
CA TYR A 73 5.24 -0.46 18.47
C TYR A 73 6.58 -0.26 19.20
N LEU A 74 7.04 0.99 19.37
CA LEU A 74 8.23 1.28 20.17
C LEU A 74 8.03 0.94 21.64
N LEU A 75 6.87 1.26 22.22
CA LEU A 75 6.54 0.91 23.60
C LEU A 75 6.47 -0.60 23.81
N ILE A 76 5.82 -1.34 22.90
CA ILE A 76 5.78 -2.80 22.96
C ILE A 76 7.17 -3.42 22.89
N LYS A 77 8.07 -2.87 22.05
CA LYS A 77 9.43 -3.40 21.92
C LYS A 77 10.32 -3.09 23.13
N LEU A 78 10.01 -2.01 23.86
CA LEU A 78 10.74 -1.60 25.06
C LEU A 78 10.38 -2.42 26.30
N PHE A 79 9.18 -3.01 26.34
CA PHE A 79 8.70 -3.87 27.42
C PHE A 79 8.96 -5.35 27.11
#